data_AF-A0A1C3RK42-F1
#
_entry.id   AF-A0A1C3RK42-F1
#
_cell.length_a   1.000
_cell.length_b   1.000
_cell.length_c   1.000
_cell.angle_alpha   90.00
_cell.angle_beta   90.00
_cell.angle_gamma   90.00
#
_symmetry.space_group_name_H-M   'P 1'
#
loop_
_entity.id
_entity.type
_entity.pdbx_description
1 polymer ?
#
loop_
_entity_poly.entity_id
_entity_poly.type
_entity_poly.pdbx_seq_one_letter_code
_entity_poly.pdbx_strand_id
1 'polypeptide(L)'
;MPNKNKLRAYLLLGSSLLFLSACAGPPALKIISFALDGISYLATEKTVADHGLSVVTEKDCKMIRTLKKEDICKDEIVEEAMIDSEELIVPAAQ
;
A
#
# COMPACT_ATOMS: atom_id res chain seq x y z
N MET A 1 -8.07 -28.44 27.71
CA MET A 1 -8.59 -27.76 26.50
C MET A 1 -9.17 -26.41 26.92
N PRO A 2 -8.83 -25.29 26.28
CA PRO A 2 -9.40 -23.98 26.61
C PRO A 2 -10.87 -23.90 26.20
N ASN A 3 -11.72 -23.24 27.01
CA ASN A 3 -13.15 -23.12 26.67
C ASN A 3 -13.39 -22.09 25.55
N LYS A 4 -14.50 -22.24 24.80
CA LYS A 4 -14.81 -21.41 23.62
C LYS A 4 -14.86 -19.90 23.92
N ASN A 5 -15.28 -19.52 25.13
CA ASN A 5 -15.39 -18.12 25.56
C ASN A 5 -14.01 -17.54 25.94
N LYS A 6 -13.14 -18.34 26.56
CA LYS A 6 -11.73 -17.99 26.81
C LYS A 6 -10.95 -17.88 25.50
N LEU A 7 -11.16 -18.79 24.55
CA LEU A 7 -10.58 -18.69 23.21
C LEU A 7 -11.03 -17.42 22.48
N ARG A 8 -12.33 -17.09 22.51
CA ARG A 8 -12.84 -15.80 22.02
C ARG A 8 -12.18 -14.59 22.71
N ALA A 9 -12.02 -14.62 24.03
CA ALA A 9 -11.35 -13.54 24.75
C ALA A 9 -9.88 -13.38 24.33
N TYR A 10 -9.13 -14.47 24.15
CA TYR A 10 -7.75 -14.41 23.64
C TYR A 10 -7.68 -13.88 22.20
N LEU A 11 -8.61 -14.28 21.31
CA LEU A 11 -8.68 -13.74 19.95
C LEU A 11 -8.96 -12.23 19.93
N LEU A 12 -9.89 -11.76 20.77
CA LEU A 12 -10.20 -10.32 20.90
C LEU A 12 -9.02 -9.53 21.48
N LEU A 13 -8.38 -10.02 22.53
CA LEU A 13 -7.22 -9.37 23.15
C LEU A 13 -6.00 -9.34 22.20
N GLY A 14 -5.71 -10.46 21.52
CA GLY A 14 -4.63 -10.55 20.55
C GLY A 14 -4.84 -9.66 19.32
N SER A 15 -6.08 -9.61 18.82
CA SER A 15 -6.47 -8.71 17.72
C SER A 15 -6.22 -7.24 18.08
N SER A 16 -6.69 -6.78 19.24
CA SER A 16 -6.47 -5.41 19.70
C SER A 16 -4.99 -5.05 19.82
N LEU A 17 -4.14 -5.96 20.30
CA LEU A 17 -2.69 -5.74 20.41
C LEU A 17 -2.02 -5.53 19.03
N LEU A 18 -2.47 -6.25 17.99
CA LEU A 18 -1.98 -6.09 16.62
C LEU A 18 -2.42 -4.76 15.99
N PHE A 19 -3.64 -4.28 16.27
CA PHE A 19 -4.08 -2.97 15.79
C PHE A 19 -3.39 -1.80 16.52
N LEU A 20 -3.09 -1.95 17.83
CA LEU A 20 -2.37 -0.93 18.59
C LEU A 20 -0.93 -0.73 18.09
N SER A 21 -0.21 -1.79 17.71
CA SER A 21 1.18 -1.67 17.21
C SER A 21 1.25 -0.98 15.84
N ALA A 22 0.20 -1.07 15.01
CA ALA A 22 0.11 -0.33 13.76
C ALA A 22 0.01 1.20 13.97
N CYS A 23 -0.56 1.65 15.10
CA CYS A 23 -0.67 3.05 15.48
C CYS A 23 0.57 3.54 16.26
N ALA A 24 0.98 2.81 17.30
CA ALA A 24 2.08 3.15 18.20
C ALA A 24 3.46 2.60 17.75
N GLY A 25 3.62 2.30 16.45
CA GLY A 25 4.86 1.77 15.89
C GLY A 25 6.01 2.79 15.89
N PRO A 26 7.29 2.35 15.76
CA PRO A 26 8.45 3.23 15.77
C PRO A 26 8.35 4.38 14.74
N PRO A 27 8.48 5.66 15.16
CA PRO A 27 8.31 6.81 14.26
C PRO A 27 9.22 6.78 13.02
N ALA A 28 10.44 6.25 13.15
CA ALA A 28 11.37 6.08 12.03
C ALA A 28 10.78 5.24 10.88
N LEU A 29 10.04 4.16 11.20
CA LEU A 29 9.41 3.31 10.18
C LEU A 29 8.27 4.03 9.45
N LYS A 30 7.55 4.92 10.14
CA LYS A 30 6.51 5.76 9.52
C LYS A 30 7.12 6.77 8.56
N ILE A 31 8.23 7.41 8.94
CA ILE A 31 8.97 8.36 8.10
C ILE A 31 9.54 7.64 6.86
N ILE A 32 10.15 6.47 7.03
CA ILE A 32 10.70 5.67 5.92
C ILE A 32 9.57 5.23 4.96
N SER A 33 8.44 4.71 5.46
CA SER A 33 7.30 4.37 4.61
C SER A 33 6.82 5.57 3.81
N PHE A 34 6.60 6.71 4.46
CA PHE A 34 6.11 7.92 3.80
C PHE A 34 7.10 8.47 2.75
N ALA A 35 8.42 8.34 3.00
CA ALA A 35 9.43 8.70 2.01
C ALA A 35 9.41 7.75 0.79
N LEU A 36 9.28 6.44 1.00
CA LEU A 36 9.15 5.45 -0.08
C LEU A 36 7.86 5.64 -0.89
N ASP A 37 6.72 5.86 -0.20
CA ASP A 37 5.43 6.16 -0.84
C ASP A 37 5.49 7.47 -1.63
N GLY A 38 6.18 8.50 -1.13
CA GLY A 38 6.42 9.76 -1.82
C GLY A 38 7.31 9.62 -3.06
N ILE A 39 8.40 8.86 -2.98
CA ILE A 39 9.29 8.56 -4.12
C ILE A 39 8.53 7.76 -5.18
N SER A 40 7.81 6.71 -4.77
CA SER A 40 6.97 5.89 -5.65
C SER A 40 5.91 6.75 -6.36
N TYR A 41 5.25 7.65 -5.63
CA TYR A 41 4.23 8.54 -6.17
C TYR A 41 4.80 9.55 -7.17
N LEU A 42 5.97 10.15 -6.87
CA LEU A 42 6.64 11.07 -7.79
C LEU A 42 7.16 10.38 -9.06
N ALA A 43 7.49 9.09 -9.00
CA ALA A 43 7.97 8.31 -10.13
C ALA A 43 6.85 7.66 -10.98
N THR A 44 5.71 7.30 -10.37
CA THR A 44 4.69 6.43 -11.01
C THR A 44 3.22 6.84 -10.77
N GLU A 45 2.97 7.99 -10.13
CA GLU A 45 1.65 8.43 -9.61
C GLU A 45 0.97 7.45 -8.62
N LYS A 46 1.70 6.45 -8.12
CA LYS A 46 1.23 5.40 -7.22
C LYS A 46 2.13 5.30 -6.00
N THR A 47 1.55 5.24 -4.80
CA THR A 47 2.28 4.83 -3.58
C THR A 47 2.69 3.35 -3.67
N VAL A 48 3.54 2.87 -2.76
CA VAL A 48 3.92 1.44 -2.74
C VAL A 48 2.69 0.58 -2.40
N ALA A 49 1.80 1.10 -1.55
CA ALA A 49 0.50 0.50 -1.26
C ALA A 49 -0.44 0.44 -2.47
N ASP A 50 -0.46 1.48 -3.32
CA ASP A 50 -1.29 1.51 -4.55
C ASP A 50 -0.88 0.44 -5.56
N HIS A 51 0.41 0.18 -5.73
CA HIS A 51 0.91 -0.92 -6.57
C HIS A 51 0.48 -2.28 -6.02
N GLY A 52 0.65 -2.52 -4.72
CA GLY A 52 0.20 -3.75 -4.07
C GLY A 52 -1.32 -3.96 -4.18
N LEU A 53 -2.12 -2.89 -4.03
CA LEU A 53 -3.58 -2.94 -4.20
C LEU A 53 -3.97 -3.19 -5.67
N SER A 54 -3.25 -2.61 -6.64
CA SER A 54 -3.48 -2.84 -8.07
C SER A 54 -3.30 -4.32 -8.42
N VAL A 55 -2.21 -4.94 -7.95
CA VAL A 55 -1.91 -6.37 -8.16
C VAL A 55 -2.97 -7.29 -7.53
N VAL A 56 -3.48 -6.96 -6.33
CA VAL A 56 -4.48 -7.79 -5.63
C VAL A 56 -5.90 -7.63 -6.21
N THR A 57 -6.17 -6.57 -6.97
CA THR A 57 -7.51 -6.28 -7.52
C THR A 57 -7.63 -6.40 -9.03
N GLU A 58 -6.51 -6.60 -9.75
CA GLU A 58 -6.43 -6.64 -11.22
C GLU A 58 -6.97 -5.33 -11.86
N LYS A 59 -6.64 -4.18 -11.24
CA LYS A 59 -7.16 -2.84 -11.59
C LYS A 59 -6.14 -1.73 -11.34
N ASP A 60 -6.27 -0.60 -12.03
CA ASP A 60 -5.46 0.59 -11.75
C ASP A 60 -5.96 1.29 -10.48
N CYS A 61 -5.29 1.03 -9.35
CA CYS A 61 -5.59 1.67 -8.07
C CYS A 61 -4.67 2.87 -7.80
N LYS A 62 -5.27 4.00 -7.41
CA LYS A 62 -4.59 5.23 -6.97
C LYS A 62 -5.37 5.90 -5.84
N MET A 63 -4.94 5.76 -4.58
CA MET A 63 -5.57 6.33 -3.37
C MET A 63 -5.87 7.83 -3.48
N ILE A 64 -4.99 8.57 -4.18
CA ILE A 64 -5.11 10.02 -4.41
C ILE A 64 -6.42 10.43 -5.12
N ARG A 65 -7.07 9.50 -5.84
CA ARG A 65 -8.36 9.71 -6.51
C ARG A 65 -9.49 10.11 -5.55
N THR A 66 -9.41 9.69 -4.29
CA THR A 66 -10.36 10.13 -3.25
C THR A 66 -10.41 11.66 -3.08
N LEU A 67 -9.29 12.36 -3.26
CA LEU A 67 -9.25 13.83 -3.22
C LEU A 67 -9.97 14.47 -4.41
N LYS A 68 -10.02 13.77 -5.55
CA LYS A 68 -10.74 14.16 -6.76
C LYS A 68 -12.22 13.70 -6.74
N LYS A 69 -12.65 12.96 -5.72
CA LYS A 69 -13.93 12.23 -5.65
C LYS A 69 -14.12 11.19 -6.76
N GLU A 70 -13.01 10.64 -7.25
CA GLU A 70 -12.97 9.50 -8.17
C GLU A 70 -12.85 8.18 -7.39
N ASP A 71 -13.34 7.07 -7.95
CA ASP A 71 -13.09 5.73 -7.43
C ASP A 71 -11.59 5.42 -7.37
N ILE A 72 -11.15 4.77 -6.28
CA ILE A 72 -9.73 4.46 -6.03
C ILE A 72 -9.17 3.57 -7.14
N CYS A 73 -9.85 2.46 -7.41
CA CYS A 73 -9.49 1.46 -8.41
C CYS A 73 -10.42 1.58 -9.61
N LYS A 74 -9.84 1.71 -10.80
CA LYS A 74 -10.54 1.72 -12.08
C LYS A 74 -10.10 0.51 -12.89
N ASP A 75 -11.01 -0.07 -13.68
CA ASP A 75 -10.65 -1.15 -14.60
C ASP A 75 -9.52 -0.70 -15.52
N GLU A 76 -8.53 -1.56 -15.77
CA GLU A 76 -7.47 -1.25 -16.72
C GLU A 76 -8.07 -1.18 -18.13
N ILE A 77 -8.20 0.04 -18.64
CA ILE A 77 -8.43 0.28 -20.06
C ILE A 77 -7.10 -0.02 -20.74
N VAL A 78 -6.94 -1.28 -21.17
CA VAL A 78 -5.78 -1.72 -21.96
C VAL A 78 -5.91 -1.16 -23.38
N GLU A 79 -5.64 0.14 -23.54
CA GLU A 79 -5.10 0.65 -24.80
C GLU A 79 -3.69 0.08 -24.96
N GLU A 80 -3.41 -0.59 -26.09
CA GLU A 80 -2.12 -1.21 -26.38
C GLU A 80 -1.02 -0.17 -26.66
N ALA A 81 -0.56 0.49 -25.60
CA ALA A 81 0.66 1.30 -25.60
C ALA A 81 1.89 0.40 -25.35
N MET A 82 2.26 -0.39 -26.36
CA MET A 82 3.64 -0.86 -26.53
C MET A 82 4.56 0.35 -26.81
N ILE A 83 5.90 0.15 -26.84
CA ILE A 83 7.01 1.15 -26.91
C ILE A 83 7.45 1.60 -25.49
N ASP A 84 8.70 1.45 -25.06
CA ASP A 84 9.83 0.68 -25.60
C ASP A 84 10.78 0.27 -24.45
N SER A 85 11.84 -0.49 -24.75
CA SER A 85 12.97 -0.73 -23.83
C SER A 85 14.09 0.30 -24.02
N GLU A 86 14.98 0.39 -23.03
CA GLU A 86 16.26 1.14 -22.99
C GLU A 86 16.23 2.59 -22.44
N GLU A 87 17.05 2.82 -21.40
CA GLU A 87 17.53 4.12 -20.86
C GLU A 87 16.48 5.13 -20.30
N LEU A 88 16.77 6.06 -19.36
CA LEU A 88 17.94 6.49 -18.57
C LEU A 88 17.39 7.30 -17.35
N ILE A 89 17.80 7.24 -16.07
CA ILE A 89 18.94 6.66 -15.32
C ILE A 89 18.42 5.95 -14.04
N VAL A 90 19.21 5.07 -13.41
CA VAL A 90 19.05 4.69 -11.99
C VAL A 90 20.09 5.43 -11.13
N PRO A 91 19.73 6.28 -10.16
CA PRO A 91 20.68 6.79 -9.17
C PRO A 91 21.02 5.68 -8.16
N ALA A 92 22.28 5.27 -8.12
CA ALA A 92 22.79 4.39 -7.07
C ALA A 92 22.76 5.10 -5.70
N ALA A 93 22.73 4.32 -4.61
CA ALA A 93 22.69 4.86 -3.26
C ALA A 93 24.02 5.54 -2.86
N GLN A 94 23.94 6.79 -2.40
CA GLN A 94 24.92 7.53 -1.59
C GLN A 94 24.21 8.49 -0.65
#